data_AF-A0A6N7WYD7-F1
#
_entry.id   AF-A0A6N7WYD7-F1
#
_cell.length_a   1.000
_cell.length_b   1.000
_cell.length_c   1.000
_cell.angle_alpha   90.00
_cell.angle_beta   90.00
_cell.angle_gamma   90.00
#
_symmetry.space_group_name_H-M   'P 1'
#
loop_
_entity.id
_entity.type
_entity.pdbx_description
1 polymer ?
#
loop_
_entity_poly.entity_id
_entity_poly.type
_entity_poly.pdbx_seq_one_letter_code
_entity_poly.pdbx_strand_id
1 'polypeptide(L)'
;MRSEKEMMDLVLSLAEQDERIRIVTLEGSRANINIPKDEFQDYDITYFVSDIEPFISNDDWLNQFGNIIMMQKPEDMELFPPEEKGFSYLMLFDDYNKIDLTLLPLEELDNYLKGDKLIKVLIDKDCRIKRDIVPTDIDYHVRKPSAREYDDCCNEFWNVTPYVIKGLCRKEILFAIDHLNQILRFELLRMMSWKVGIKTEFSLSVGKNYKYINKYIDEDLWNRLLSTYRMDSYENIWKSLFICHQLFREVSKEVAELLGFDYPEYGKNITRYTEDMYKKYVENDYF
;
A
#
# COMPACT_ATOMS: atom_id res chain seq x y z
N MET A 1 15.10 -18.74 -14.44
CA MET A 1 14.54 -17.39 -14.30
C MET A 1 15.25 -16.48 -15.24
N ARG A 2 14.51 -15.83 -16.14
CA ARG A 2 15.00 -14.75 -17.00
C ARG A 2 15.39 -13.56 -16.12
N SER A 3 16.49 -12.92 -16.48
CA SER A 3 17.01 -11.72 -15.84
C SER A 3 16.16 -10.48 -16.18
N GLU A 4 16.35 -9.38 -15.43
CA GLU A 4 15.73 -8.07 -15.73
C GLU A 4 15.97 -7.65 -17.16
N LYS A 5 17.18 -7.86 -17.68
CA LYS A 5 17.50 -7.53 -19.06
C LYS A 5 16.68 -8.38 -20.04
N GLU A 6 16.63 -9.70 -19.85
CA GLU A 6 15.86 -10.60 -20.74
C GLU A 6 14.36 -10.30 -20.71
N MET A 7 13.81 -9.96 -19.54
CA MET A 7 12.41 -9.58 -19.40
C MET A 7 12.10 -8.25 -20.09
N MET A 8 12.95 -7.23 -19.89
CA MET A 8 12.77 -5.94 -20.56
C MET A 8 12.98 -6.04 -22.07
N ASP A 9 13.99 -6.77 -22.54
CA ASP A 9 14.23 -6.98 -23.97
C ASP A 9 13.02 -7.70 -24.62
N LEU A 10 12.40 -8.65 -23.92
CA LEU A 10 11.19 -9.33 -24.37
C LEU A 10 10.00 -8.36 -24.51
N VAL A 11 9.70 -7.60 -23.44
CA VAL A 11 8.64 -6.56 -23.43
C VAL A 11 8.82 -5.59 -24.61
N LEU A 12 10.02 -5.03 -24.76
CA LEU A 12 10.30 -4.05 -25.80
C LEU A 12 10.20 -4.66 -27.20
N SER A 13 10.71 -5.87 -27.40
CA SER A 13 10.69 -6.52 -28.72
C SER A 13 9.26 -6.82 -29.20
N LEU A 14 8.36 -7.25 -28.30
CA LEU A 14 6.96 -7.47 -28.63
C LEU A 14 6.26 -6.17 -29.00
N ALA A 15 6.51 -5.11 -28.23
CA ALA A 15 5.97 -3.79 -28.54
C ALA A 15 6.51 -3.23 -29.85
N GLU A 16 7.78 -3.44 -30.20
CA GLU A 16 8.35 -3.00 -31.48
C GLU A 16 7.70 -3.72 -32.67
N GLN A 17 7.50 -5.04 -32.57
CA GLN A 17 6.94 -5.88 -33.64
C GLN A 17 5.44 -5.68 -33.87
N ASP A 18 4.69 -5.27 -32.85
CA ASP A 18 3.27 -5.00 -32.98
C ASP A 18 3.00 -3.52 -33.28
N GLU A 19 2.55 -3.22 -34.49
CA GLU A 19 2.24 -1.85 -34.91
C GLU A 19 1.09 -1.21 -34.10
N ARG A 20 0.25 -2.02 -33.45
CA ARG A 20 -0.86 -1.54 -32.64
C ARG A 20 -0.37 -0.92 -31.35
N ILE A 21 0.76 -1.38 -30.80
CA ILE A 21 1.41 -0.83 -29.61
C ILE A 21 2.26 0.37 -30.04
N ARG A 22 1.90 1.56 -29.54
CA ARG A 22 2.51 2.84 -29.95
C ARG A 22 3.44 3.43 -28.90
N ILE A 23 3.12 3.25 -27.62
CA ILE A 23 3.92 3.74 -26.50
C ILE A 23 4.02 2.63 -25.46
N VAL A 24 5.20 2.51 -24.86
CA VAL A 24 5.46 1.60 -23.74
C VAL A 24 6.01 2.40 -22.58
N THR A 25 5.45 2.18 -21.40
CA THR A 25 5.90 2.77 -20.15
C THR A 25 6.14 1.69 -19.10
N LEU A 26 7.07 1.97 -18.20
CA LEU A 26 7.36 1.17 -17.01
C LEU A 26 7.02 2.00 -15.78
N GLU A 27 6.34 1.39 -14.83
CA GLU A 27 5.81 2.03 -13.64
C GLU A 27 6.39 1.46 -12.35
N GLY A 28 5.84 1.94 -11.24
CA GLY A 28 5.94 1.29 -9.95
C GLY A 28 7.37 1.24 -9.41
N SER A 29 7.67 0.13 -8.74
CA SER A 29 8.89 0.04 -7.95
C SER A 29 10.17 0.06 -8.80
N ARG A 30 10.10 -0.44 -10.05
CA ARG A 30 11.26 -0.47 -10.98
C ARG A 30 11.55 0.90 -11.58
N ALA A 31 10.56 1.80 -11.63
CA ALA A 31 10.77 3.19 -12.02
C ALA A 31 11.33 4.06 -10.88
N ASN A 32 11.25 3.60 -9.63
CA ASN A 32 11.70 4.37 -8.47
C ASN A 32 13.20 4.20 -8.19
N ILE A 33 13.97 5.27 -8.41
CA ILE A 33 15.43 5.29 -8.16
C ILE A 33 15.82 5.37 -6.68
N ASN A 34 14.88 5.72 -5.79
CA ASN A 34 15.12 5.94 -4.37
C ASN A 34 14.97 4.67 -3.52
N ILE A 35 14.54 3.56 -4.12
CA ILE A 35 14.41 2.28 -3.42
C ILE A 35 15.46 1.27 -3.91
N PRO A 36 15.92 0.34 -3.05
CA PRO A 36 16.79 -0.74 -3.48
C PRO A 36 16.11 -1.59 -4.55
N LYS A 37 16.89 -1.99 -5.55
CA LYS A 37 16.45 -2.99 -6.53
C LYS A 37 16.63 -4.39 -5.95
N ASP A 38 15.67 -5.27 -6.19
CA ASP A 38 15.75 -6.67 -5.83
C ASP A 38 15.00 -7.57 -6.84
N GLU A 39 15.14 -8.88 -6.67
CA GLU A 39 14.53 -9.89 -7.56
C GLU A 39 13.01 -10.01 -7.39
N PHE A 40 12.42 -9.44 -6.33
CA PHE A 40 10.98 -9.50 -6.03
C PHE A 40 10.20 -8.30 -6.57
N GLN A 41 10.84 -7.43 -7.33
CA GLN A 41 10.14 -6.35 -8.02
C GLN A 41 9.41 -6.88 -9.25
N ASP A 42 8.09 -6.71 -9.28
CA ASP A 42 7.28 -7.01 -10.45
C ASP A 42 7.58 -6.02 -11.60
N TYR A 43 7.18 -6.37 -12.83
CA TYR A 43 7.24 -5.48 -13.97
C TYR A 43 5.86 -4.85 -14.21
N ASP A 44 5.66 -3.63 -13.73
CA ASP A 44 4.48 -2.82 -14.02
C ASP A 44 4.64 -2.17 -15.40
N ILE A 45 4.09 -2.79 -16.45
CA ILE A 45 4.23 -2.33 -17.84
C ILE A 45 2.89 -1.81 -18.35
N THR A 46 2.91 -0.67 -19.03
CA THR A 46 1.73 -0.16 -19.72
C THR A 46 2.01 -0.02 -21.22
N TYR A 47 1.15 -0.64 -22.03
CA TYR A 47 1.13 -0.50 -23.48
C TYR A 47 -0.02 0.40 -23.89
N PHE A 48 0.31 1.51 -24.56
CA PHE A 48 -0.68 2.33 -25.24
C PHE A 48 -0.94 1.78 -26.62
N VAL A 49 -2.16 1.36 -26.86
CA VAL A 49 -2.59 0.70 -28.09
C VAL A 49 -3.52 1.60 -28.91
N SER A 50 -3.44 1.44 -30.22
CA SER A 50 -4.36 2.08 -31.17
C SER A 50 -5.75 1.44 -31.20
N ASP A 51 -5.83 0.15 -30.86
CA ASP A 51 -7.07 -0.61 -30.72
C ASP A 51 -6.87 -1.69 -29.65
N ILE A 52 -7.72 -1.70 -28.63
CA ILE A 52 -7.64 -2.63 -27.49
C ILE A 52 -8.38 -3.95 -27.75
N GLU A 53 -9.41 -3.95 -28.62
CA GLU A 53 -10.31 -5.09 -28.83
C GLU A 53 -9.57 -6.38 -29.24
N PRO A 54 -8.57 -6.35 -30.15
CA PRO A 54 -7.85 -7.54 -30.54
C PRO A 54 -7.04 -8.19 -29.40
N PHE A 55 -6.65 -7.42 -28.39
CA PHE A 55 -5.88 -7.91 -27.26
C PHE A 55 -6.77 -8.61 -26.23
N ILE A 56 -7.99 -8.09 -26.02
CA ILE A 56 -8.92 -8.59 -24.98
C ILE A 56 -9.86 -9.69 -25.50
N SER A 57 -10.05 -9.79 -26.82
CA SER A 57 -10.90 -10.82 -27.43
C SER A 57 -10.23 -12.18 -27.57
N ASN A 58 -8.90 -12.24 -27.58
CA ASN A 58 -8.12 -13.47 -27.58
C ASN A 58 -6.80 -13.27 -26.82
N ASP A 59 -6.58 -14.08 -25.80
CA ASP A 59 -5.39 -14.01 -24.95
C ASP A 59 -4.14 -14.71 -25.56
N ASP A 60 -4.25 -15.39 -26.72
CA ASP A 60 -3.17 -16.18 -27.33
C ASP A 60 -1.87 -15.41 -27.60
N TRP A 61 -1.96 -14.10 -27.83
CA TRP A 61 -0.78 -13.25 -28.08
C TRP A 61 0.14 -13.19 -26.86
N LEU A 62 -0.38 -13.43 -25.65
CA LEU A 62 0.39 -13.44 -24.40
C LEU A 62 1.37 -14.61 -24.33
N ASN A 63 1.16 -15.69 -25.09
CA ASN A 63 2.07 -16.84 -25.13
C ASN A 63 3.49 -16.46 -25.55
N GLN A 64 3.66 -15.32 -26.22
CA GLN A 64 4.97 -14.79 -26.61
C GLN A 64 5.79 -14.31 -25.40
N PHE A 65 5.14 -13.98 -24.28
CA PHE A 65 5.84 -13.66 -23.02
C PHE A 65 6.39 -14.91 -22.32
N GLY A 66 6.08 -16.12 -22.78
CA GLY A 66 6.49 -17.37 -22.17
C GLY A 66 5.33 -18.12 -21.52
N ASN A 67 5.66 -19.15 -20.76
CA ASN A 67 4.67 -20.04 -20.16
C ASN A 67 4.07 -19.42 -18.88
N ILE A 68 2.79 -19.06 -18.95
CA ILE A 68 2.05 -18.43 -17.85
C ILE A 68 1.49 -19.52 -16.93
N ILE A 69 1.84 -19.48 -15.64
CA ILE A 69 1.36 -20.45 -14.64
C ILE A 69 0.15 -19.92 -13.86
N MET A 70 -0.02 -18.61 -13.79
CA MET A 70 -1.19 -17.96 -13.22
C MET A 70 -1.42 -16.62 -13.92
N MET A 71 -2.67 -16.35 -14.26
CA MET A 71 -3.11 -15.10 -14.86
C MET A 71 -4.37 -14.61 -14.17
N GLN A 72 -4.41 -13.33 -13.86
CA GLN A 72 -5.60 -12.62 -13.43
C GLN A 72 -5.89 -11.48 -14.39
N LYS A 73 -7.17 -11.28 -14.73
CA LYS A 73 -7.67 -10.18 -15.57
C LYS A 73 -8.62 -9.34 -14.73
N PRO A 74 -8.13 -8.33 -13.99
CA PRO A 74 -8.96 -7.58 -13.04
C PRO A 74 -10.26 -7.04 -13.62
N GLU A 75 -10.25 -6.63 -14.87
CA GLU A 75 -11.42 -6.08 -15.56
C GLU A 75 -12.38 -7.14 -16.12
N ASP A 76 -12.03 -8.44 -16.05
CA ASP A 76 -12.80 -9.60 -16.54
C ASP A 76 -13.09 -10.59 -15.40
N MET A 77 -13.41 -10.07 -14.20
CA MET A 77 -13.84 -10.86 -13.05
C MET A 77 -15.30 -10.57 -12.69
N GLU A 78 -16.06 -11.62 -12.33
CA GLU A 78 -17.43 -11.45 -11.83
C GLU A 78 -17.46 -11.06 -10.35
N LEU A 79 -16.57 -11.61 -9.53
CA LEU A 79 -16.53 -11.37 -8.08
C LEU A 79 -16.07 -9.95 -7.73
N PHE A 80 -15.18 -9.38 -8.54
CA PHE A 80 -14.62 -8.05 -8.36
C PHE A 80 -14.90 -7.24 -9.62
N PRO A 81 -15.75 -6.20 -9.55
CA PRO A 81 -16.03 -5.38 -10.71
C PRO A 81 -14.79 -4.58 -11.14
N PRO A 82 -14.66 -4.22 -12.43
CA PRO A 82 -13.59 -3.36 -12.91
C PRO A 82 -13.61 -2.00 -12.21
N GLU A 83 -12.46 -1.56 -11.69
CA GLU A 83 -12.30 -0.27 -11.01
C GLU A 83 -11.57 0.77 -11.88
N GLU A 84 -10.60 0.32 -12.68
CA GLU A 84 -9.73 1.18 -13.48
C GLU A 84 -10.12 1.17 -14.97
N LYS A 85 -9.67 2.21 -15.68
CA LYS A 85 -9.81 2.24 -17.14
C LYS A 85 -8.76 1.36 -17.80
N GLY A 86 -9.12 0.77 -18.94
CA GLY A 86 -8.23 -0.08 -19.73
C GLY A 86 -8.52 -1.55 -19.48
N PHE A 87 -7.51 -2.38 -19.70
CA PHE A 87 -7.56 -3.81 -19.44
C PHE A 87 -6.19 -4.32 -19.03
N SER A 88 -6.11 -5.08 -17.95
CA SER A 88 -4.85 -5.52 -17.37
C SER A 88 -4.73 -7.04 -17.28
N TYR A 89 -3.50 -7.50 -17.42
CA TYR A 89 -3.10 -8.90 -17.30
C TYR A 89 -2.02 -9.01 -16.23
N LEU A 90 -2.38 -9.57 -15.08
CA LEU A 90 -1.44 -9.85 -14.00
C LEU A 90 -0.95 -11.29 -14.17
N MET A 91 0.27 -11.45 -14.67
CA MET A 91 0.81 -12.73 -15.12
C MET A 91 2.00 -13.16 -14.27
N LEU A 92 1.95 -14.39 -13.78
CA LEU A 92 3.09 -15.09 -13.18
C LEU A 92 3.54 -16.20 -14.13
N PHE A 93 4.84 -16.22 -14.46
CA PHE A 93 5.43 -17.18 -15.39
C PHE A 93 6.08 -18.37 -14.66
N ASP A 94 6.37 -19.45 -15.39
CA ASP A 94 7.00 -20.67 -14.85
C ASP A 94 8.45 -20.48 -14.38
N ASP A 95 9.04 -19.36 -14.74
CA ASP A 95 10.34 -18.91 -14.27
C ASP A 95 10.24 -17.93 -13.09
N TYR A 96 9.03 -17.74 -12.54
CA TYR A 96 8.62 -16.90 -11.40
C TYR A 96 8.80 -15.40 -11.55
N ASN A 97 9.07 -14.90 -12.76
CA ASN A 97 8.87 -13.49 -13.05
C ASN A 97 7.37 -13.15 -13.03
N LYS A 98 7.02 -11.96 -12.57
CA LYS A 98 5.65 -11.43 -12.58
C LYS A 98 5.58 -10.12 -13.36
N ILE A 99 4.70 -10.08 -14.36
CA ILE A 99 4.40 -8.86 -15.12
C ILE A 99 2.96 -8.48 -14.83
N ASP A 100 2.75 -7.22 -14.46
CA ASP A 100 1.44 -6.57 -14.45
C ASP A 100 1.37 -5.69 -15.69
N LEU A 101 0.70 -6.20 -16.74
CA LEU A 101 0.62 -5.56 -18.05
C LEU A 101 -0.72 -4.87 -18.22
N THR A 102 -0.71 -3.55 -18.34
CA THR A 102 -1.92 -2.74 -18.59
C THR A 102 -1.97 -2.30 -20.05
N LEU A 103 -3.14 -2.43 -20.65
CA LEU A 103 -3.47 -1.91 -21.98
C LEU A 103 -4.34 -0.66 -21.83
N LEU A 104 -3.87 0.45 -22.41
CA LEU A 104 -4.62 1.69 -22.46
C LEU A 104 -4.82 2.16 -23.91
N PRO A 105 -6.01 2.66 -24.27
CA PRO A 105 -6.18 3.40 -25.51
C PRO A 105 -5.31 4.66 -25.53
N LEU A 106 -4.83 5.06 -26.70
CA LEU A 106 -3.95 6.23 -26.86
C LEU A 106 -4.54 7.54 -26.34
N GLU A 107 -5.86 7.69 -26.38
CA GLU A 107 -6.57 8.86 -25.85
C GLU A 107 -6.42 9.04 -24.34
N GLU A 108 -6.07 7.99 -23.59
CA GLU A 108 -5.86 8.08 -22.14
C GLU A 108 -4.44 8.53 -21.77
N LEU A 109 -3.53 8.68 -22.73
CA LEU A 109 -2.12 9.05 -22.49
C LEU A 109 -1.98 10.32 -21.65
N ASP A 110 -2.75 11.37 -21.95
CA ASP A 110 -2.67 12.63 -21.22
C ASP A 110 -3.17 12.54 -19.78
N ASN A 111 -4.16 11.67 -19.51
CA ASN A 111 -4.66 11.42 -18.17
C ASN A 111 -3.66 10.59 -17.38
N TYR A 112 -3.15 9.53 -18.01
CA TYR A 112 -2.13 8.65 -17.46
C TYR A 112 -0.87 9.41 -17.03
N LEU A 113 -0.32 10.27 -17.90
CA LEU A 113 0.87 11.07 -17.60
C LEU A 113 0.64 12.17 -16.53
N LYS A 114 -0.60 12.41 -16.11
CA LYS A 114 -0.96 13.27 -14.98
C LYS A 114 -1.20 12.50 -13.69
N GLY A 115 -1.27 11.17 -13.76
CA GLY A 115 -1.48 10.26 -12.64
C GLY A 115 -0.21 10.09 -11.83
N ASP A 116 0.23 8.84 -11.68
CA ASP A 116 1.47 8.51 -10.98
C ASP A 116 2.67 9.23 -11.61
N LYS A 117 3.65 9.60 -10.79
CA LYS A 117 4.90 10.22 -11.22
C LYS A 117 6.05 9.23 -11.31
N LEU A 118 5.87 7.98 -10.87
CA LEU A 118 6.81 6.87 -11.07
C LEU A 118 6.63 6.25 -12.46
N ILE A 119 6.63 7.07 -13.51
CA ILE A 119 6.49 6.62 -14.89
C ILE A 119 7.83 6.81 -15.61
N LYS A 120 8.32 5.75 -16.25
CA LYS A 120 9.43 5.79 -17.19
C LYS A 120 8.95 5.44 -18.59
N VAL A 121 9.07 6.38 -19.52
CA VAL A 121 8.79 6.12 -20.95
C VAL A 121 9.92 5.27 -21.53
N LEU A 122 9.56 4.17 -22.18
CA LEU A 122 10.49 3.22 -22.79
C LEU A 122 10.48 3.30 -24.32
N ILE A 123 9.28 3.36 -24.91
CA ILE A 123 9.06 3.50 -26.35
C ILE A 123 7.99 4.58 -26.57
N ASP A 124 8.20 5.46 -27.55
CA ASP A 124 7.17 6.34 -28.10
C ASP A 124 7.39 6.42 -29.63
N LYS A 125 6.67 5.57 -30.37
CA LYS A 125 6.85 5.43 -31.83
C LYS A 125 6.35 6.66 -32.61
N ASP A 126 5.48 7.47 -32.00
CA ASP A 126 4.82 8.60 -32.65
C ASP A 126 5.40 9.95 -32.19
N CYS A 127 6.36 9.94 -31.27
CA CYS A 127 6.88 11.11 -30.58
C CYS A 127 5.74 11.96 -29.98
N ARG A 128 4.71 11.34 -29.41
CA ARG A 128 3.54 12.03 -28.81
C ARG A 128 3.91 12.76 -27.52
N ILE A 129 4.86 12.23 -26.75
CA ILE A 129 5.28 12.79 -25.47
C ILE A 129 6.32 13.89 -25.74
N LYS A 130 5.89 15.15 -25.62
CA LYS A 130 6.70 16.34 -25.94
C LYS A 130 7.53 16.89 -24.77
N ARG A 131 7.41 16.29 -23.60
CA ARG A 131 8.12 16.70 -22.37
C ARG A 131 8.95 15.55 -21.85
N ASP A 132 10.04 15.87 -21.17
CA ASP A 132 10.80 14.86 -20.44
C ASP A 132 9.97 14.38 -19.24
N ILE A 133 9.89 13.06 -19.07
CA ILE A 133 9.18 12.41 -17.96
C ILE A 133 10.25 11.80 -17.07
N VAL A 134 10.50 12.47 -15.94
CA VAL A 134 11.47 12.01 -14.94
C VAL A 134 10.71 11.32 -13.80
N PRO A 135 10.93 10.01 -13.58
CA PRO A 135 10.28 9.29 -12.48
C PRO A 135 10.59 9.93 -11.13
N THR A 136 9.57 10.14 -10.30
CA THR A 136 9.73 10.64 -8.93
C THR A 136 8.68 10.05 -8.00
N ASP A 137 9.09 9.76 -6.76
CA ASP A 137 8.24 9.21 -5.71
C ASP A 137 7.57 10.28 -4.83
N ILE A 138 7.61 11.55 -5.25
CA ILE A 138 7.12 12.70 -4.47
C ILE A 138 5.67 12.56 -4.00
N ASP A 139 4.82 11.89 -4.79
CA ASP A 139 3.40 11.68 -4.43
C ASP A 139 3.23 10.66 -3.29
N TYR A 140 4.26 9.86 -3.03
CA TYR A 140 4.31 8.87 -1.96
C TYR A 140 4.99 9.38 -0.69
N HIS A 141 5.52 10.60 -0.70
CA HIS A 141 6.15 11.18 0.47
C HIS A 141 5.14 11.36 1.59
N VAL A 142 5.59 11.18 2.83
CA VAL A 142 4.75 11.45 3.99
C VAL A 142 4.32 12.91 3.92
N ARG A 143 3.02 13.16 3.91
CA ARG A 143 2.48 14.53 3.91
C ARG A 143 2.37 15.04 5.33
N LYS A 144 2.79 16.30 5.55
CA LYS A 144 2.60 17.00 6.82
C LYS A 144 1.10 17.10 7.13
N PRO A 145 0.64 16.61 8.30
CA PRO A 145 -0.76 16.72 8.66
C PRO A 145 -1.10 18.16 9.06
N SER A 146 -2.33 18.55 8.77
CA SER A 146 -3.00 19.66 9.45
C SER A 146 -3.38 19.26 10.88
N ALA A 147 -3.66 20.25 11.74
CA ALA A 147 -4.17 20.00 13.09
C ALA A 147 -5.46 19.17 13.09
N ARG A 148 -6.30 19.35 12.05
CA ARG A 148 -7.54 18.58 11.89
C ARG A 148 -7.28 17.13 11.50
N GLU A 149 -6.42 16.87 10.52
CA GLU A 149 -6.06 15.49 10.14
C GLU A 149 -5.41 14.75 11.32
N TYR A 150 -4.61 15.44 12.13
CA TYR A 150 -4.06 14.90 13.36
C TYR A 150 -5.15 14.48 14.37
N ASP A 151 -6.14 15.34 14.62
CA ASP A 151 -7.26 15.02 15.51
C ASP A 151 -8.14 13.91 14.91
N ASP A 152 -8.39 13.93 13.60
CA ASP A 152 -9.16 12.87 12.90
C ASP A 152 -8.49 11.49 13.07
N CYS A 153 -7.16 11.42 12.95
CA CYS A 153 -6.39 10.19 13.20
C CYS A 153 -6.50 9.72 14.67
N CYS A 154 -6.40 10.66 15.62
CA CYS A 154 -6.61 10.35 17.03
C CYS A 154 -8.04 9.87 17.29
N ASN A 155 -9.01 10.52 16.67
CA ASN A 155 -10.43 10.21 16.82
C ASN A 155 -10.72 8.81 16.31
N GLU A 156 -10.28 8.48 15.10
CA GLU A 156 -10.50 7.17 14.48
C GLU A 156 -9.90 6.04 15.33
N PHE A 157 -8.65 6.21 15.80
CA PHE A 157 -7.99 5.24 16.67
C PHE A 157 -8.81 4.96 17.95
N TRP A 158 -9.19 6.01 18.68
CA TRP A 158 -9.89 5.87 19.95
C TRP A 158 -11.37 5.51 19.79
N ASN A 159 -12.03 5.94 18.70
CA ASN A 159 -13.44 5.65 18.42
C ASN A 159 -13.68 4.20 18.02
N VAL A 160 -12.73 3.59 17.29
CA VAL A 160 -12.83 2.18 16.87
C VAL A 160 -12.33 1.22 17.94
N THR A 161 -11.53 1.68 18.90
CA THR A 161 -11.06 0.87 20.04
C THR A 161 -12.20 0.10 20.76
N PRO A 162 -13.36 0.72 21.09
CA PRO A 162 -14.52 0.00 21.59
C PRO A 162 -15.01 -1.18 20.75
N TYR A 163 -14.76 -1.23 19.45
CA TYR A 163 -15.22 -2.33 18.59
C TYR A 163 -14.33 -3.56 18.80
N VAL A 164 -13.01 -3.36 18.88
CA VAL A 164 -12.06 -4.42 19.27
C VAL A 164 -12.44 -4.98 20.64
N ILE A 165 -12.67 -4.11 21.62
CA ILE A 165 -13.06 -4.49 22.99
C ILE A 165 -14.37 -5.29 22.99
N LYS A 166 -15.41 -4.80 22.30
CA LYS A 166 -16.69 -5.51 22.20
C LYS A 166 -16.52 -6.88 21.56
N GLY A 167 -15.74 -6.99 20.49
CA GLY A 167 -15.43 -8.27 19.86
C GLY A 167 -14.77 -9.25 20.83
N LEU A 168 -13.77 -8.80 21.59
CA LEU A 168 -13.11 -9.62 22.61
C LEU A 168 -14.06 -10.05 23.73
N CYS A 169 -14.89 -9.15 24.24
CA CYS A 169 -15.89 -9.45 25.26
C CYS A 169 -16.98 -10.40 24.77
N ARG A 170 -17.34 -10.35 23.46
CA ARG A 170 -18.35 -11.20 22.82
C ARG A 170 -17.80 -12.53 22.30
N LYS A 171 -16.49 -12.75 22.41
CA LYS A 171 -15.81 -13.91 21.81
C LYS A 171 -15.94 -13.95 20.27
N GLU A 172 -15.85 -12.78 19.65
CA GLU A 172 -15.82 -12.57 18.20
C GLU A 172 -14.38 -12.21 17.77
N ILE A 173 -13.46 -13.17 17.90
CA ILE A 173 -12.01 -12.91 17.75
C ILE A 173 -11.63 -12.32 16.38
N LEU A 174 -12.22 -12.83 15.29
CA LEU A 174 -11.92 -12.35 13.93
C LEU A 174 -12.37 -10.90 13.75
N PHE A 175 -13.56 -10.55 14.26
CA PHE A 175 -14.04 -9.16 14.26
C PHE A 175 -13.09 -8.23 15.00
N ALA A 176 -12.58 -8.66 16.17
CA ALA A 176 -11.62 -7.87 16.94
C ALA A 176 -10.27 -7.72 16.21
N ILE A 177 -9.76 -8.82 15.62
CA ILE A 177 -8.50 -8.82 14.84
C ILE A 177 -8.60 -7.88 13.65
N ASP A 178 -9.71 -7.93 12.90
CA ASP A 178 -9.88 -7.11 11.69
C ASP A 178 -9.91 -5.62 12.02
N HIS A 179 -10.67 -5.20 13.05
CA HIS A 179 -10.67 -3.80 13.49
C HIS A 179 -9.31 -3.35 14.03
N LEU A 180 -8.61 -4.23 14.75
CA LEU A 180 -7.26 -3.94 15.25
C LEU A 180 -6.26 -3.77 14.09
N ASN A 181 -6.34 -4.63 13.07
CA ASN A 181 -5.43 -4.65 11.92
C ASN A 181 -5.68 -3.53 10.93
N GLN A 182 -6.93 -3.37 10.53
CA GLN A 182 -7.30 -2.51 9.42
C GLN A 182 -7.50 -1.05 9.85
N ILE A 183 -7.77 -0.80 11.14
CA ILE A 183 -8.06 0.55 11.63
C ILE A 183 -7.06 0.99 12.70
N LEU A 184 -7.06 0.39 13.91
CA LEU A 184 -6.24 0.89 15.01
C LEU A 184 -4.74 0.89 14.69
N ARG A 185 -4.20 -0.23 14.22
CA ARG A 185 -2.79 -0.29 13.87
C ARG A 185 -2.47 0.55 12.64
N PHE A 186 -3.42 0.70 11.73
CA PHE A 186 -3.24 1.57 10.57
C PHE A 186 -3.09 3.04 11.00
N GLU A 187 -3.92 3.52 11.92
CA GLU A 187 -3.79 4.87 12.47
C GLU A 187 -2.55 5.04 13.37
N LEU A 188 -2.15 4.00 14.10
CA LEU A 188 -0.85 3.99 14.80
C LEU A 188 0.33 4.15 13.84
N LEU A 189 0.34 3.40 12.74
CA LEU A 189 1.37 3.49 11.71
C LEU A 189 1.35 4.85 11.00
N ARG A 190 0.16 5.44 10.79
CA ARG A 190 0.00 6.81 10.27
C ARG A 190 0.62 7.84 11.23
N MET A 191 0.33 7.73 12.52
CA MET A 191 0.89 8.62 13.54
C MET A 191 2.43 8.49 13.62
N MET A 192 2.94 7.25 13.55
CA MET A 192 4.39 6.99 13.46
C MET A 192 5.00 7.54 12.16
N SER A 193 4.30 7.46 11.02
CA SER A 193 4.80 8.00 9.76
C SER A 193 4.90 9.52 9.81
N TRP A 194 3.97 10.23 10.47
CA TRP A 194 4.09 11.66 10.71
C TRP A 194 5.29 12.01 11.58
N LYS A 195 5.57 11.24 12.65
CA LYS A 195 6.80 11.39 13.45
C LYS A 195 8.05 11.24 12.58
N VAL A 196 8.08 10.25 11.68
CA VAL A 196 9.17 10.10 10.70
C VAL A 196 9.24 11.32 9.78
N GLY A 197 8.12 11.74 9.20
CA GLY A 197 8.04 12.90 8.33
C GLY A 197 8.55 14.18 8.99
N ILE A 198 8.27 14.42 10.27
CA ILE A 198 8.81 15.57 10.99
C ILE A 198 10.35 15.52 11.04
N LYS A 199 10.92 14.35 11.36
CA LYS A 199 12.38 14.15 11.45
C LYS A 199 13.08 14.26 10.10
N THR A 200 12.38 13.97 9.00
CA THR A 200 12.92 13.94 7.64
C THR A 200 12.42 15.11 6.80
N GLU A 201 11.85 16.14 7.43
CA GLU A 201 11.27 17.30 6.75
C GLU A 201 10.27 16.93 5.63
N PHE A 202 9.57 15.82 5.80
CA PHE A 202 8.57 15.26 4.89
C PHE A 202 9.13 14.94 3.50
N SER A 203 10.44 14.65 3.41
CA SER A 203 11.17 14.48 2.15
C SER A 203 11.23 13.04 1.62
N LEU A 204 10.48 12.10 2.19
CA LEU A 204 10.55 10.69 1.82
C LEU A 204 9.25 9.93 2.03
N SER A 205 9.15 8.77 1.37
CA SER A 205 8.10 7.78 1.58
C SER A 205 8.51 6.72 2.60
N VAL A 206 7.57 6.32 3.47
CA VAL A 206 7.72 5.11 4.33
C VAL A 206 7.27 3.82 3.63
N GLY A 207 6.96 3.91 2.33
CA GLY A 207 6.55 2.80 1.47
C GLY A 207 5.09 2.39 1.67
N LYS A 208 4.53 1.73 0.63
CA LYS A 208 3.19 1.11 0.69
C LYS A 208 3.09 0.17 1.89
N ASN A 209 1.98 0.25 2.63
CA ASN A 209 1.76 -0.46 3.90
C ASN A 209 2.90 -0.26 4.92
N TYR A 210 3.56 0.90 4.92
CA TYR A 210 4.61 1.27 5.87
C TYR A 210 5.83 0.34 5.86
N LYS A 211 6.07 -0.38 4.75
CA LYS A 211 7.11 -1.41 4.63
C LYS A 211 8.55 -0.95 4.91
N TYR A 212 8.81 0.36 4.92
CA TYR A 212 10.12 0.94 5.21
C TYR A 212 10.17 1.70 6.54
N ILE A 213 9.11 1.72 7.34
CA ILE A 213 9.04 2.51 8.58
C ILE A 213 10.15 2.14 9.57
N ASN A 214 10.54 0.86 9.61
CA ASN A 214 11.59 0.34 10.48
C ASN A 214 12.97 0.94 10.21
N LYS A 215 13.20 1.55 9.03
CA LYS A 215 14.46 2.24 8.71
C LYS A 215 14.58 3.60 9.41
N TYR A 216 13.46 4.14 9.91
CA TYR A 216 13.36 5.54 10.37
C TYR A 216 12.93 5.68 11.83
N ILE A 217 12.54 4.58 12.49
CA ILE A 217 12.24 4.53 13.91
C ILE A 217 13.33 3.75 14.66
N ASP A 218 13.47 4.02 15.95
CA ASP A 218 14.41 3.29 16.79
C ASP A 218 13.98 1.83 17.02
N GLU A 219 14.95 1.00 17.44
CA GLU A 219 14.77 -0.43 17.62
C GLU A 219 13.75 -0.78 18.71
N ASP A 220 13.68 0.01 19.79
CA ASP A 220 12.68 -0.20 20.85
C ASP A 220 11.26 0.01 20.31
N LEU A 221 11.03 1.12 19.61
CA LEU A 221 9.75 1.44 19.01
C LEU A 221 9.32 0.38 17.99
N TRP A 222 10.27 -0.09 17.17
CA TRP A 222 10.02 -1.17 16.20
C TRP A 222 9.63 -2.49 16.88
N ASN A 223 10.38 -2.91 17.91
CA ASN A 223 10.12 -4.17 18.62
C ASN A 223 8.76 -4.13 19.34
N ARG A 224 8.41 -3.00 19.95
CA ARG A 224 7.11 -2.79 20.58
C ARG A 224 5.98 -2.80 19.54
N LEU A 225 6.17 -2.16 18.39
CA LEU A 225 5.21 -2.25 17.28
C LEU A 225 5.01 -3.71 16.82
N LEU A 226 6.09 -4.47 16.60
CA LEU A 226 6.00 -5.87 16.21
C LEU A 226 5.29 -6.74 17.25
N SER A 227 5.48 -6.46 18.55
CA SER A 227 4.78 -7.18 19.61
C SER A 227 3.26 -7.03 19.56
N THR A 228 2.73 -6.01 18.86
CA THR A 228 1.29 -5.81 18.65
C THR A 228 0.68 -6.80 17.65
N TYR A 229 1.48 -7.64 16.97
CA TYR A 229 1.00 -8.60 15.97
C TYR A 229 0.71 -10.00 16.55
N ARG A 230 0.83 -10.20 17.88
CA ARG A 230 0.46 -11.47 18.53
C ARG A 230 -1.07 -11.60 18.61
N MET A 231 -1.66 -12.38 17.70
CA MET A 231 -3.12 -12.49 17.50
C MET A 231 -3.66 -13.92 17.60
N ASP A 232 -2.83 -14.85 18.07
CA ASP A 232 -3.10 -16.28 18.18
C ASP A 232 -4.02 -16.67 19.34
N SER A 233 -4.45 -15.70 20.17
CA SER A 233 -5.39 -15.93 21.27
C SER A 233 -6.07 -14.64 21.74
N TYR A 234 -7.18 -14.76 22.46
CA TYR A 234 -7.84 -13.61 23.10
C TYR A 234 -6.91 -12.86 24.05
N GLU A 235 -6.11 -13.57 24.84
CA GLU A 235 -5.13 -12.98 25.76
C GLU A 235 -4.08 -12.15 25.00
N ASN A 236 -3.57 -12.68 23.90
CA ASN A 236 -2.57 -11.99 23.09
C ASN A 236 -3.15 -10.76 22.37
N ILE A 237 -4.42 -10.80 21.97
CA ILE A 237 -5.07 -9.62 21.36
C ILE A 237 -5.32 -8.53 22.40
N TRP A 238 -5.72 -8.88 23.64
CA TRP A 238 -5.80 -7.92 24.73
C TRP A 238 -4.44 -7.25 24.99
N LYS A 239 -3.37 -8.05 25.11
CA LYS A 239 -2.00 -7.52 25.25
C LYS A 239 -1.63 -6.60 24.09
N SER A 240 -1.90 -7.02 22.85
CA SER A 240 -1.64 -6.24 21.65
C SER A 240 -2.40 -4.90 21.65
N LEU A 241 -3.67 -4.89 22.06
CA LEU A 241 -4.48 -3.67 22.19
C LEU A 241 -3.87 -2.70 23.22
N PHE A 242 -3.48 -3.20 24.39
CA PHE A 242 -2.84 -2.36 25.41
C PHE A 242 -1.50 -1.78 24.93
N ILE A 243 -0.70 -2.56 24.23
CA ILE A 243 0.56 -2.06 23.63
C ILE A 243 0.26 -1.00 22.57
N CYS A 244 -0.76 -1.20 21.71
CA CYS A 244 -1.21 -0.18 20.76
C CYS A 244 -1.63 1.12 21.47
N HIS A 245 -2.37 1.05 22.58
CA HIS A 245 -2.75 2.26 23.35
C HIS A 245 -1.53 3.01 23.90
N GLN A 246 -0.53 2.27 24.42
CA GLN A 246 0.69 2.87 24.95
C GLN A 246 1.47 3.57 23.84
N LEU A 247 1.71 2.86 22.73
CA LEU A 247 2.42 3.38 21.57
C LEU A 247 1.70 4.59 20.96
N PHE A 248 0.39 4.49 20.76
CA PHE A 248 -0.38 5.58 20.16
C PHE A 248 -0.30 6.84 21.02
N ARG A 249 -0.49 6.70 22.35
CA ARG A 249 -0.38 7.83 23.28
C ARG A 249 1.00 8.47 23.29
N GLU A 250 2.05 7.67 23.25
CA GLU A 250 3.44 8.14 23.23
C GLU A 250 3.71 8.94 21.95
N VAL A 251 3.47 8.34 20.78
CA VAL A 251 3.80 8.95 19.49
C VAL A 251 2.88 10.14 19.19
N SER A 252 1.59 10.05 19.46
CA SER A 252 0.65 11.15 19.20
C SER A 252 0.93 12.39 20.04
N LYS A 253 1.39 12.23 21.29
CA LYS A 253 1.82 13.36 22.13
C LYS A 253 3.07 14.04 21.58
N GLU A 254 4.06 13.25 21.19
CA GLU A 254 5.30 13.77 20.59
C GLU A 254 5.00 14.52 19.28
N VAL A 255 4.14 13.97 18.41
CA VAL A 255 3.72 14.63 17.17
C VAL A 255 2.97 15.95 17.46
N ALA A 256 2.06 15.97 18.44
CA ALA A 256 1.37 17.19 18.85
C ALA A 256 2.34 18.26 19.33
N GLU A 257 3.30 17.90 20.20
CA GLU A 257 4.31 18.82 20.71
C GLU A 257 5.18 19.39 19.59
N LEU A 258 5.69 18.53 18.69
CA LEU A 258 6.57 18.94 17.59
C LEU A 258 5.87 19.82 16.55
N LEU A 259 4.56 19.66 16.36
CA LEU A 259 3.78 20.43 15.39
C LEU A 259 2.99 21.59 16.01
N GLY A 260 2.99 21.71 17.35
CA GLY A 260 2.22 22.72 18.07
C GLY A 260 0.70 22.49 18.02
N PHE A 261 0.25 21.24 18.01
CA PHE A 261 -1.17 20.87 18.05
C PHE A 261 -1.64 20.55 19.48
N ASP A 262 -2.94 20.65 19.69
CA ASP A 262 -3.56 20.27 20.97
C ASP A 262 -3.71 18.74 21.05
N TYR A 263 -3.32 18.15 22.19
CA TYR A 263 -3.49 16.73 22.43
C TYR A 263 -4.93 16.41 22.88
N PRO A 264 -5.65 15.49 22.19
CA PRO A 264 -7.03 15.19 22.54
C PRO A 264 -7.19 14.41 23.85
N GLU A 265 -8.19 14.80 24.64
CA GLU A 265 -8.42 14.24 25.97
C GLU A 265 -9.27 12.96 25.97
N TYR A 266 -10.02 12.68 24.90
CA TYR A 266 -10.94 11.54 24.83
C TYR A 266 -10.25 10.17 24.94
N GLY A 267 -8.96 10.07 24.59
CA GLY A 267 -8.18 8.85 24.78
C GLY A 267 -8.09 8.38 26.24
N LYS A 268 -8.18 9.29 27.22
CA LYS A 268 -8.25 8.93 28.65
C LYS A 268 -9.54 8.18 28.98
N ASN A 269 -10.67 8.62 28.43
CA ASN A 269 -11.97 7.98 28.67
C ASN A 269 -12.03 6.57 28.06
N ILE A 270 -11.51 6.40 26.84
CA ILE A 270 -11.47 5.10 26.17
C ILE A 270 -10.50 4.15 26.86
N THR A 271 -9.37 4.64 27.38
CA THR A 271 -8.44 3.81 28.16
C THR A 271 -9.10 3.26 29.42
N ARG A 272 -9.78 4.12 30.19
CA ARG A 272 -10.55 3.67 31.36
C ARG A 272 -11.62 2.65 30.99
N TYR A 273 -12.38 2.89 29.92
CA TYR A 273 -13.36 1.93 29.42
C TYR A 273 -12.72 0.57 29.09
N THR A 274 -11.53 0.58 28.48
CA THR A 274 -10.77 -0.64 28.14
C THR A 274 -10.40 -1.42 29.39
N GLU A 275 -9.86 -0.75 30.40
CA GLU A 275 -9.48 -1.34 31.68
C GLU A 275 -10.70 -1.92 32.41
N ASP A 276 -11.81 -1.18 32.45
CA ASP A 276 -13.05 -1.63 33.07
C ASP A 276 -13.62 -2.90 32.39
N MET A 277 -13.59 -2.95 31.06
CA MET A 277 -14.05 -4.13 30.30
C MET A 277 -13.10 -5.31 30.47
N TYR A 278 -11.79 -5.08 30.44
CA TYR A 278 -10.79 -6.12 30.67
C TYR A 278 -10.97 -6.75 32.06
N LYS A 279 -11.05 -5.92 33.11
CA LYS A 279 -11.27 -6.39 34.47
C LYS A 279 -12.58 -7.18 34.61
N LYS A 280 -13.67 -6.68 34.02
CA LYS A 280 -14.98 -7.32 34.10
C LYS A 280 -15.03 -8.69 33.40
N TYR A 281 -14.40 -8.83 32.24
CA TYR A 281 -14.57 -10.00 31.36
C TYR A 281 -13.35 -10.92 31.29
N VAL A 282 -12.21 -10.52 31.84
CA VAL A 282 -10.96 -11.29 31.84
C VAL A 282 -10.47 -11.56 33.26
N GLU A 283 -10.40 -10.56 34.15
CA GLU A 283 -9.84 -10.77 35.51
C GLU A 283 -10.82 -11.40 36.49
N ASN A 284 -12.12 -11.21 36.30
CA ASN A 284 -13.15 -11.66 37.25
C ASN A 284 -13.76 -13.04 36.92
N ASP A 285 -13.11 -13.85 36.07
CA ASP A 285 -13.57 -15.20 35.66
C ASP A 285 -15.10 -15.32 35.61
N TYR A 286 -15.73 -14.56 34.70
CA TYR A 286 -17.11 -14.86 34.30
C TYR A 286 -17.19 -16.10 33.40
N PHE A 287 -16.17 -16.97 33.44
CA PHE A 287 -16.09 -18.30 32.84
C PHE A 287 -15.14 -19.18 33.65
#